data_AF-V5GJH2-F1
#
_entry.id   AF-V5GJH2-F1
#
_cell.length_a   1.000
_cell.length_b   1.000
_cell.length_c   1.000
_cell.angle_alpha   90.00
_cell.angle_beta   90.00
_cell.angle_gamma   90.00
#
_symmetry.space_group_name_H-M   'P 1'
#
loop_
_entity.id
_entity.type
_entity.pdbx_description
1 polymer ?
#
loop_
_entity_poly.entity_id
_entity_poly.type
_entity_poly.pdbx_seq_one_letter_code
_entity_poly.pdbx_strand_id
1 'polypeptide(L)'
;IEFFIEGTRSRSNKSLIPKYGLISMILKAFFFGEVPDIKFVPINISYDRILEESLFAFELLGVPKPKESTSGFFKSLKVIKENFGKIYFHFGQPISAKRFFGDKLERSVHNMGPLHVQEMTEKEKAVIPSLAHTIVHTQQKCGVINVFNLVALVLNDNLVNSKELLTVKELIEEVYWLKDV
;
A
#
# COMPACT_ATOMS: atom_id res chain seq x y z
N ILE A 1 -14.63 1.23 -8.50
CA ILE A 1 -13.79 0.02 -8.56
C ILE A 1 -12.74 0.17 -7.47
N GLU A 2 -12.62 -0.82 -6.59
CA GLU A 2 -11.52 -0.91 -5.61
C GLU A 2 -10.48 -1.88 -6.14
N PHE A 3 -9.19 -1.54 -6.00
CA PHE A 3 -8.10 -2.46 -6.30
C PHE A 3 -6.85 -2.12 -5.49
N PHE A 4 -5.99 -3.12 -5.29
CA PHE A 4 -4.70 -2.96 -4.63
C PHE A 4 -3.61 -2.90 -5.70
N ILE A 5 -2.98 -1.74 -5.85
CA ILE A 5 -1.98 -1.53 -6.90
C ILE A 5 -0.74 -2.41 -6.74
N GLU A 6 -0.44 -2.83 -5.52
CA GLU A 6 0.68 -3.73 -5.19
C GLU A 6 0.37 -5.21 -5.46
N GLY A 7 -0.92 -5.57 -5.59
CA GLY A 7 -1.41 -6.93 -5.84
C GLY A 7 -1.44 -7.85 -4.60
N THR A 8 -0.65 -7.57 -3.57
CA THR A 8 -0.63 -8.31 -2.30
C THR A 8 -0.64 -7.36 -1.10
N ARG A 9 -0.88 -7.92 0.09
CA ARG A 9 -0.77 -7.18 1.35
C ARG A 9 0.69 -6.90 1.67
N SER A 10 1.01 -5.66 2.05
CA SER A 10 2.33 -5.29 2.54
C SER A 10 2.66 -6.03 3.86
N ARG A 11 3.94 -6.38 4.06
CA ARG A 11 4.41 -7.17 5.23
C ARG A 11 5.22 -6.37 6.24
N SER A 12 5.89 -5.31 5.77
CA SER A 12 6.86 -4.54 6.55
C SER A 12 6.44 -3.09 6.78
N ASN A 13 5.13 -2.80 6.66
CA ASN A 13 4.56 -1.43 6.62
C ASN A 13 5.15 -0.53 5.51
N LYS A 14 5.82 -1.12 4.51
CA LYS A 14 6.34 -0.43 3.33
C LYS A 14 5.51 -0.83 2.11
N SER A 15 5.19 0.14 1.26
CA SER A 15 4.58 -0.14 -0.04
C SER A 15 5.51 -0.95 -0.92
N LEU A 16 4.95 -1.93 -1.61
CA LEU A 16 5.61 -2.66 -2.67
C LEU A 16 5.58 -1.89 -4.00
N ILE A 17 6.35 -2.40 -4.96
CA ILE A 17 6.37 -1.86 -6.32
C ILE A 17 4.99 -2.09 -6.96
N PRO A 18 4.38 -1.04 -7.56
CA PRO A 18 3.08 -1.18 -8.20
C PRO A 18 3.10 -2.17 -9.36
N LYS A 19 2.02 -2.94 -9.50
CA LYS A 19 1.74 -3.83 -10.63
C LYS A 19 0.82 -3.13 -11.61
N TYR A 20 1.23 -3.09 -12.88
CA TYR A 20 0.56 -2.26 -13.87
C TYR A 20 -0.69 -2.90 -14.48
N GLY A 21 -0.90 -4.22 -14.36
CA GLY A 21 -1.98 -4.92 -15.07
C GLY A 21 -3.38 -4.32 -14.87
N LEU A 22 -3.80 -4.13 -13.61
CA LEU A 22 -5.12 -3.60 -13.29
C LEU A 22 -5.28 -2.13 -13.70
N ILE A 23 -4.27 -1.30 -13.43
CA ILE A 23 -4.31 0.11 -13.83
C ILE A 23 -4.31 0.26 -15.35
N SER A 24 -3.57 -0.57 -16.08
CA SER A 24 -3.62 -0.61 -17.54
C SER A 24 -5.00 -0.95 -18.05
N MET A 25 -5.66 -1.96 -17.46
CA MET A 25 -7.03 -2.33 -17.84
C MET A 25 -8.03 -1.19 -17.61
N ILE A 26 -7.92 -0.48 -16.48
CA ILE A 26 -8.78 0.68 -16.18
C ILE A 26 -8.51 1.82 -17.18
N LEU A 27 -7.24 2.11 -17.45
CA LEU A 27 -6.85 3.19 -18.34
C LEU A 27 -7.19 2.94 -19.81
N LYS A 28 -7.37 1.68 -20.25
CA LYS A 28 -7.85 1.37 -21.60
C LYS A 28 -9.15 2.11 -21.93
N ALA A 29 -10.13 2.08 -21.03
CA ALA A 29 -11.41 2.77 -21.23
C ALA A 29 -11.23 4.30 -21.38
N PHE A 30 -10.24 4.88 -20.70
CA PHE A 30 -9.90 6.30 -20.86
C PHE A 30 -9.20 6.58 -22.20
N PHE A 31 -8.22 5.77 -22.57
CA PHE A 31 -7.44 5.94 -23.80
C PHE A 31 -8.29 5.73 -25.06
N PHE A 32 -9.13 4.70 -25.07
CA PHE A 32 -10.03 4.38 -26.17
C PHE A 32 -11.24 5.32 -26.25
N GLY A 33 -11.35 6.25 -25.30
CA GLY A 33 -12.37 7.27 -25.31
C GLY A 33 -13.76 6.83 -24.89
N GLU A 34 -13.89 5.64 -24.31
CA GLU A 34 -15.14 5.16 -23.70
C GLU A 34 -15.58 6.06 -22.54
N VAL A 35 -14.62 6.67 -21.84
CA VAL A 35 -14.88 7.64 -20.77
C VAL A 35 -14.09 8.94 -20.95
N PRO A 36 -14.65 10.09 -20.52
CA PRO A 36 -13.97 11.38 -20.66
C PRO A 36 -12.83 11.57 -19.66
N ASP A 37 -12.92 10.98 -18.46
CA ASP A 37 -11.92 11.05 -17.40
C ASP A 37 -12.07 9.87 -16.42
N ILE A 38 -10.99 9.50 -15.74
CA ILE A 38 -10.95 8.54 -14.65
C ILE A 38 -10.25 9.19 -13.46
N LYS A 39 -10.89 9.18 -12.29
CA LYS A 39 -10.29 9.70 -11.06
C LYS A 39 -9.83 8.56 -10.17
N PHE A 40 -8.55 8.51 -9.88
CA PHE A 40 -7.96 7.59 -8.91
C PHE A 40 -7.97 8.28 -7.54
N VAL A 41 -8.57 7.63 -6.53
CA VAL A 41 -8.57 8.13 -5.15
C VAL A 41 -7.61 7.25 -4.35
N PRO A 42 -6.40 7.72 -4.01
CA PRO A 42 -5.47 6.94 -3.21
C PRO A 42 -6.01 6.83 -1.77
N ILE A 43 -6.04 5.62 -1.21
CA ILE A 43 -6.51 5.39 0.17
C ILE A 43 -5.39 4.71 0.94
N ASN A 44 -4.96 5.33 2.03
CA ASN A 44 -4.07 4.71 3.01
C ASN A 44 -4.90 4.12 4.15
N ILE A 45 -4.59 2.88 4.52
CA ILE A 45 -5.19 2.20 5.67
C ILE A 45 -4.05 1.80 6.60
N SER A 46 -3.99 2.42 7.77
CA SER A 46 -2.96 2.17 8.78
C SER A 46 -3.59 1.48 9.99
N TYR A 47 -2.98 0.40 10.46
CA TYR A 47 -3.44 -0.39 11.60
C TYR A 47 -2.48 -0.22 12.77
N ASP A 48 -2.99 -0.13 13.99
CA ASP A 48 -2.13 -0.23 15.19
C ASP A 48 -1.60 -1.67 15.35
N ARG A 49 -2.46 -2.67 15.18
CA ARG A 49 -2.08 -4.09 15.21
C ARG A 49 -2.84 -4.88 14.15
N ILE A 50 -2.13 -5.79 13.49
CA ILE A 50 -2.69 -6.70 12.49
C ILE A 50 -2.87 -8.10 13.07
N LEU A 51 -3.82 -8.87 12.52
CA LEU A 51 -4.09 -10.24 12.95
C LEU A 51 -2.91 -11.18 12.67
N GLU A 52 -2.20 -10.96 11.56
CA GLU A 52 -1.12 -11.82 11.09
C GLU A 52 0.28 -11.39 11.59
N GLU A 53 0.36 -10.59 12.66
CA GLU A 53 1.62 -10.03 13.19
C GLU A 53 2.70 -11.09 13.43
N SER A 54 2.38 -12.13 14.20
CA SER A 54 3.33 -13.20 14.53
C SER A 54 3.76 -13.98 13.29
N LEU A 55 2.83 -14.25 12.37
CA LEU A 55 3.12 -14.93 11.11
C LEU A 55 4.10 -14.12 10.26
N PHE A 56 3.91 -12.80 10.15
CA PHE A 56 4.81 -11.94 9.40
C PHE A 56 6.18 -11.80 10.08
N ALA A 57 6.22 -11.73 11.41
CA ALA A 57 7.48 -11.72 12.15
C ALA A 57 8.29 -13.01 11.90
N PHE A 58 7.64 -14.17 11.96
CA PHE A 58 8.29 -15.45 11.67
C PHE A 58 8.73 -15.56 10.20
N GLU A 59 7.91 -15.09 9.26
CA GLU A 59 8.27 -15.04 7.84
C GLU A 59 9.53 -14.18 7.61
N LEU A 60 9.63 -13.02 8.27
CA LEU A 60 10.81 -12.15 8.22
C LEU A 60 12.06 -12.77 8.84
N LEU A 61 11.90 -13.65 9.83
CA LEU A 61 12.98 -14.46 10.42
C LEU A 61 13.36 -15.67 9.55
N GLY A 62 12.75 -15.85 8.38
CA GLY A 62 13.02 -16.96 7.47
C GLY A 62 12.33 -18.27 7.86
N VAL A 63 11.42 -18.24 8.84
CA VAL A 63 10.62 -19.41 9.19
C VAL A 63 9.57 -19.64 8.09
N PRO A 64 9.55 -20.83 7.45
CA PRO A 64 8.63 -21.09 6.37
C PRO A 64 7.18 -21.02 6.85
N LYS A 65 6.29 -20.47 6.00
CA LYS A 65 4.87 -20.33 6.33
C LYS A 65 4.29 -21.70 6.72
N PRO A 66 3.71 -21.84 7.92
CA PRO A 66 3.08 -23.10 8.31
C PRO A 66 1.95 -23.43 7.33
N LYS A 67 1.78 -24.71 6.99
CA LYS A 67 0.65 -25.18 6.18
C LYS A 67 -0.64 -24.76 6.87
N GLU A 68 -1.49 -24.01 6.15
CA GLU A 68 -2.77 -23.55 6.70
C GLU A 68 -3.61 -24.77 7.10
N SER A 69 -3.94 -24.84 8.39
CA SER A 69 -4.75 -25.91 8.98
C SER A 69 -6.12 -25.34 9.35
N THR A 70 -7.18 -26.09 9.07
CA THR A 70 -8.54 -25.81 9.54
C THR A 70 -8.65 -25.73 11.08
N SER A 71 -7.74 -26.38 11.82
CA SER A 71 -7.66 -26.20 13.29
C SER A 71 -7.07 -24.85 13.70
N GLY A 72 -6.27 -24.22 12.84
CA GLY A 72 -5.76 -22.86 13.02
C GLY A 72 -6.87 -21.81 12.92
N PHE A 73 -7.82 -22.00 12.01
CA PHE A 73 -8.98 -21.11 11.82
C PHE A 73 -9.84 -20.99 13.09
N PHE A 74 -10.11 -22.10 13.79
CA PHE A 74 -10.86 -22.08 15.05
C PHE A 74 -10.10 -21.41 16.22
N LYS A 75 -8.76 -21.50 16.26
CA LYS A 75 -7.94 -20.72 17.20
C LYS A 75 -7.95 -19.23 16.88
N SER A 76 -7.98 -18.85 15.60
CA SER A 76 -8.05 -17.46 15.15
C SER A 76 -9.31 -16.74 15.64
N LEU A 77 -10.43 -17.45 15.85
CA LEU A 77 -11.65 -16.86 16.43
C LEU A 77 -11.46 -16.36 17.86
N LYS A 78 -10.56 -16.97 18.64
CA LYS A 78 -10.23 -16.48 20.00
C LYS A 78 -9.38 -15.21 19.95
N VAL A 79 -8.52 -15.09 18.93
CA VAL A 79 -7.65 -13.94 18.68
C VAL A 79 -8.46 -12.71 18.25
N ILE A 80 -9.60 -12.89 17.57
CA ILE A 80 -10.52 -11.79 17.19
C ILE A 80 -11.05 -11.00 18.41
N LYS A 81 -11.07 -11.61 19.61
CA LYS A 81 -11.50 -10.93 20.85
C LYS A 81 -10.41 -10.05 21.49
N GLU A 82 -9.19 -10.04 20.94
CA GLU A 82 -8.12 -9.18 21.45
C GLU A 82 -8.30 -7.72 21.03
N ASN A 83 -7.65 -6.82 21.76
CA ASN A 83 -7.60 -5.41 21.38
C ASN A 83 -6.58 -5.23 20.24
N PHE A 84 -7.04 -4.80 19.07
CA PHE A 84 -6.20 -4.51 17.89
C PHE A 84 -5.88 -3.02 17.74
N GLY A 85 -6.28 -2.19 18.71
CA GLY A 85 -6.12 -0.75 18.64
C GLY A 85 -7.07 -0.12 17.61
N LYS A 86 -6.59 0.91 16.93
CA LYS A 86 -7.36 1.69 15.96
C LYS A 86 -6.95 1.36 14.52
N ILE A 87 -7.88 1.65 13.62
CA ILE A 87 -7.67 1.63 12.17
C ILE A 87 -7.84 3.07 11.68
N TYR A 88 -6.84 3.58 10.98
CA TYR A 88 -6.85 4.93 10.43
C TYR A 88 -7.05 4.84 8.92
N PHE A 89 -8.06 5.57 8.43
CA PHE A 89 -8.35 5.70 7.01
C PHE A 89 -8.02 7.11 6.57
N HIS A 90 -7.10 7.25 5.61
CA HIS A 90 -6.78 8.53 5.02
C HIS A 90 -6.98 8.50 3.51
N PHE A 91 -7.76 9.47 3.04
CA PHE A 91 -8.08 9.65 1.64
C PHE A 91 -7.17 10.73 1.06
N GLY A 92 -6.35 10.33 0.10
CA GLY A 92 -5.51 11.24 -0.67
C GLY A 92 -6.32 12.07 -1.66
N GLN A 93 -5.70 13.14 -2.14
CA GLN A 93 -6.31 13.97 -3.18
C GLN A 93 -6.56 13.14 -4.46
N PRO A 94 -7.77 13.17 -5.04
CA PRO A 94 -8.06 12.44 -6.26
C PRO A 94 -7.18 12.89 -7.43
N ILE A 95 -6.64 11.91 -8.17
CA ILE A 95 -5.81 12.12 -9.35
C ILE A 95 -6.66 11.87 -10.60
N SER A 96 -6.92 12.92 -11.38
CA SER A 96 -7.62 12.83 -12.68
C SER A 96 -6.66 12.35 -13.75
N ALA A 97 -6.98 11.25 -14.45
CA ALA A 97 -6.23 10.74 -15.58
C ALA A 97 -6.15 11.78 -16.71
N LYS A 98 -7.26 12.46 -17.00
CA LYS A 98 -7.32 13.55 -17.99
C LYS A 98 -6.33 14.66 -17.65
N ARG A 99 -6.31 15.12 -16.40
CA ARG A 99 -5.38 16.17 -15.96
C ARG A 99 -3.93 15.67 -15.90
N PHE A 100 -3.72 14.43 -15.49
CA PHE A 100 -2.38 13.85 -15.30
C PHE A 100 -1.67 13.66 -16.65
N PHE A 101 -2.36 13.11 -17.64
CA PHE A 101 -1.83 12.90 -18.98
C PHE A 101 -1.87 14.18 -19.84
N GLY A 102 -2.85 15.05 -19.59
CA GLY A 102 -3.04 16.30 -20.34
C GLY A 102 -3.26 16.05 -21.84
N ASP A 103 -2.90 17.03 -22.66
CA ASP A 103 -3.02 16.97 -24.12
C ASP A 103 -1.84 16.23 -24.78
N LYS A 104 -0.96 15.60 -23.99
CA LYS A 104 0.25 14.92 -24.51
C LYS A 104 -0.07 13.60 -25.22
N LEU A 105 -1.29 13.09 -25.07
CA LEU A 105 -1.72 11.81 -25.62
C LEU A 105 -2.89 12.04 -26.59
N GLU A 106 -2.62 11.79 -27.88
CA GLU A 106 -3.63 11.81 -28.93
C GLU A 106 -4.53 10.57 -28.83
N ARG A 107 -5.70 10.76 -28.23
CA ARG A 107 -6.72 9.70 -28.10
C ARG A 107 -7.50 9.44 -29.39
N SER A 108 -7.44 10.35 -30.36
CA SER A 108 -8.13 10.24 -31.65
C SER A 108 -7.66 9.04 -32.48
N VAL A 109 -6.47 8.51 -32.22
CA VAL A 109 -5.91 7.31 -32.87
C VAL A 109 -6.86 6.12 -32.73
N HIS A 110 -7.56 6.03 -31.60
CA HIS A 110 -8.50 4.96 -31.29
C HIS A 110 -9.91 5.18 -31.89
N ASN A 111 -10.16 6.30 -32.57
CA ASN A 111 -11.47 6.54 -33.20
C ASN A 111 -11.62 5.86 -34.58
N MET A 112 -10.53 5.33 -35.15
CA MET A 112 -10.48 4.86 -36.55
C MET A 112 -10.74 3.36 -36.74
N GLY A 113 -11.16 2.62 -35.70
CA GLY A 113 -11.41 1.19 -35.81
C GLY A 113 -12.37 0.63 -34.76
N PRO A 114 -12.86 -0.61 -34.94
CA PRO A 114 -13.76 -1.23 -33.97
C PRO A 114 -13.06 -1.49 -32.62
N LEU A 115 -13.71 -1.10 -31.53
CA LEU A 115 -13.19 -1.12 -30.15
C LEU A 115 -12.58 -2.47 -29.73
N HIS A 116 -13.18 -3.58 -30.18
CA HIS A 116 -12.75 -4.94 -29.83
C HIS A 116 -11.42 -5.38 -30.45
N VAL A 117 -10.86 -4.62 -31.42
CA VAL A 117 -9.54 -4.88 -32.02
C VAL A 117 -8.49 -3.87 -31.52
N GLN A 118 -8.91 -2.84 -30.80
CA GLN A 118 -8.01 -1.77 -30.38
C GLN A 118 -7.04 -2.26 -29.30
N GLU A 119 -5.77 -1.92 -29.48
CA GLU A 119 -4.73 -2.13 -28.49
C GLU A 119 -4.12 -0.80 -28.07
N MET A 120 -3.64 -0.75 -26.83
CA MET A 120 -2.91 0.41 -26.36
C MET A 120 -1.62 0.58 -27.15
N THR A 121 -1.35 1.81 -27.57
CA THR A 121 -0.10 2.19 -28.21
C THR A 121 1.07 2.08 -27.23
N GLU A 122 2.30 1.95 -27.75
CA GLU A 122 3.49 1.92 -26.91
C GLU A 122 3.69 3.22 -26.12
N LYS A 123 3.26 4.36 -26.67
CA LYS A 123 3.25 5.65 -25.97
C LYS A 123 2.31 5.63 -24.75
N GLU A 124 1.12 5.05 -24.90
CA GLU A 124 0.17 4.91 -23.80
C GLU A 124 0.69 3.94 -22.73
N LYS A 125 1.28 2.82 -23.12
CA LYS A 125 1.89 1.87 -22.17
C LYS A 125 3.04 2.51 -21.39
N ALA A 126 3.86 3.33 -22.02
CA ALA A 126 5.01 3.97 -21.41
C ALA A 126 4.66 4.97 -20.29
N VAL A 127 3.47 5.58 -20.31
CA VAL A 127 3.07 6.58 -19.30
C VAL A 127 2.40 5.98 -18.06
N ILE A 128 1.90 4.74 -18.13
CA ILE A 128 1.19 4.07 -17.02
C ILE A 128 2.06 3.95 -15.76
N PRO A 129 3.35 3.55 -15.85
CA PRO A 129 4.20 3.45 -14.67
C PRO A 129 4.28 4.76 -13.89
N SER A 130 4.38 5.90 -14.57
CA SER A 130 4.46 7.21 -13.92
C SER A 130 3.21 7.52 -13.09
N LEU A 131 2.02 7.24 -13.63
CA LEU A 131 0.77 7.41 -12.88
C LEU A 131 0.69 6.44 -11.70
N ALA A 132 1.04 5.17 -11.92
CA ALA A 132 1.03 4.15 -10.89
C ALA A 132 1.94 4.51 -9.70
N HIS A 133 3.17 4.95 -9.97
CA HIS A 133 4.09 5.43 -8.95
C HIS A 133 3.57 6.69 -8.24
N THR A 134 2.91 7.60 -8.97
CA THR A 134 2.31 8.80 -8.37
C THR A 134 1.17 8.44 -7.41
N ILE A 135 0.34 7.46 -7.76
CA ILE A 135 -0.74 6.94 -6.88
C ILE A 135 -0.13 6.37 -5.60
N VAL A 136 0.86 5.47 -5.71
CA VAL A 136 1.54 4.88 -4.54
C VAL A 136 2.17 5.96 -3.67
N HIS A 137 2.87 6.91 -4.27
CA HIS A 137 3.51 7.99 -3.52
C HIS A 137 2.48 8.89 -2.81
N THR A 138 1.33 9.17 -3.44
CA THR A 138 0.25 9.94 -2.81
C THR A 138 -0.38 9.15 -1.67
N GLN A 139 -0.55 7.83 -1.82
CA GLN A 139 -1.01 6.94 -0.77
C GLN A 139 -0.02 6.89 0.42
N GLN A 140 1.28 6.89 0.15
CA GLN A 140 2.32 6.92 1.19
C GLN A 140 2.32 8.22 1.99
N LYS A 141 2.13 9.36 1.32
CA LYS A 141 2.01 10.68 1.98
C LYS A 141 0.83 10.76 2.97
N CYS A 142 -0.18 9.93 2.76
CA CYS A 142 -1.32 9.81 3.67
C CYS A 142 -1.09 8.79 4.81
N GLY A 143 0.09 8.19 4.90
CA GLY A 143 0.44 7.22 5.94
C GLY A 143 0.38 7.83 7.34
N VAL A 144 -0.08 7.03 8.31
CA VAL A 144 -0.07 7.41 9.73
C VAL A 144 1.19 6.91 10.38
N ILE A 145 1.88 7.81 11.08
CA ILE A 145 2.97 7.42 11.99
C ILE A 145 2.29 6.94 13.27
N ASN A 146 2.34 5.64 13.50
CA ASN A 146 1.81 5.03 14.71
C ASN A 146 2.90 4.89 15.80
N VAL A 147 2.50 4.46 17.00
CA VAL A 147 3.42 4.21 18.12
C VAL A 147 4.50 3.20 17.73
N PHE A 148 4.15 2.17 16.96
CA PHE A 148 5.10 1.16 16.48
C PHE A 148 6.21 1.78 15.61
N ASN A 149 5.88 2.75 14.74
CA ASN A 149 6.88 3.47 13.95
C ASN A 149 7.85 4.24 14.83
N LEU A 150 7.36 4.92 15.87
CA LEU A 150 8.18 5.70 16.81
C LEU A 150 9.08 4.80 17.66
N VAL A 151 8.55 3.69 18.18
CA VAL A 151 9.32 2.67 18.91
C VAL A 151 10.40 2.05 18.00
N ALA A 152 10.07 1.74 16.75
CA ALA A 152 11.03 1.20 15.79
C ALA A 152 12.15 2.22 15.47
N LEU A 153 11.84 3.52 15.41
CA LEU A 153 12.85 4.57 15.25
C LEU A 153 13.80 4.65 16.45
N VAL A 154 13.28 4.61 17.67
CA VAL A 154 14.10 4.63 18.90
C VAL A 154 14.99 3.38 18.99
N LEU A 155 14.45 2.20 18.67
CA LEU A 155 15.23 0.97 18.59
C LEU A 155 16.35 1.05 17.55
N ASN A 156 16.03 1.57 16.35
CA ASN A 156 17.00 1.70 15.28
C ASN A 156 18.08 2.74 15.60
N ASP A 157 17.72 3.86 16.22
CA ASP A 157 18.66 4.88 16.67
C ASP A 157 19.68 4.32 17.67
N ASN A 158 19.20 3.58 18.67
CA ASN A 158 20.06 2.92 19.66
C ASN A 158 20.99 1.87 19.04
N LEU A 159 20.48 1.07 18.10
CA LEU A 159 21.30 0.10 17.37
C LEU A 159 22.45 0.77 16.58
N VAL A 160 22.18 1.94 15.99
CA VAL A 160 23.17 2.66 15.17
C VAL A 160 24.17 3.44 16.03
N ASN A 161 23.69 4.14 17.06
CA ASN A 161 24.50 5.07 17.86
C ASN A 161 25.15 4.41 19.08
N SER A 162 24.39 3.61 19.83
CA SER A 162 24.81 3.03 21.11
C SER A 162 25.46 1.64 20.97
N LYS A 163 25.27 0.97 19.82
CA LYS A 163 25.74 -0.41 19.52
C LYS A 163 25.27 -1.50 20.48
N GLU A 164 24.37 -1.19 21.41
CA GLU A 164 23.80 -2.13 22.36
C GLU A 164 22.29 -2.32 22.09
N LEU A 165 21.84 -3.56 22.25
CA LEU A 165 20.42 -3.91 22.14
C LEU A 165 19.73 -3.54 23.46
N LEU A 166 18.75 -2.63 23.39
CA LEU A 166 17.93 -2.29 24.54
C LEU A 166 17.12 -3.51 25.00
N THR A 167 17.10 -3.72 26.31
CA THR A 167 16.11 -4.59 26.94
C THR A 167 14.71 -3.97 26.84
N VAL A 168 13.67 -4.79 27.00
CA VAL A 168 12.28 -4.30 26.98
C VAL A 168 12.04 -3.21 28.05
N LYS A 169 12.71 -3.29 29.20
CA LYS A 169 12.58 -2.30 30.26
C LYS A 169 13.18 -0.95 29.87
N GLU A 170 14.41 -0.96 29.36
CA GLU A 170 15.09 0.26 28.91
C GLU A 170 14.34 0.90 27.74
N LEU A 171 13.81 0.09 26.81
CA LEU A 171 12.98 0.60 25.72
C LEU A 171 11.73 1.32 26.26
N ILE A 172 11.05 0.77 27.27
CA ILE A 172 9.86 1.40 27.87
C ILE A 172 10.22 2.74 28.51
N GLU A 173 11.37 2.83 29.19
CA GLU A 173 11.85 4.08 29.77
C GLU A 173 12.14 5.12 28.69
N GLU A 174 12.82 4.73 27.61
CA GLU A 174 13.16 5.59 26.47
C GLU A 174 11.93 6.09 25.71
N VAL A 175 10.87 5.29 25.61
CA VAL A 175 9.63 5.69 24.90
C VAL A 175 8.55 6.20 25.84
N TYR A 176 8.82 6.36 27.14
CA TYR A 176 7.79 6.72 28.13
C TYR A 176 7.09 8.05 27.80
N TRP A 177 7.84 9.00 27.23
CA TRP A 177 7.34 10.30 26.78
C TRP A 177 6.23 10.21 25.73
N LEU A 178 6.11 9.09 24.99
CA LEU A 178 5.02 8.87 24.03
C LEU A 178 3.64 8.78 24.70
N LYS A 179 3.58 8.54 26.01
CA LYS A 179 2.33 8.49 26.76
C LYS A 179 1.63 9.86 26.83
N ASP A 180 2.40 10.94 26.72
CA ASP A 180 1.91 12.31 26.87
C ASP A 180 1.59 12.99 25.52
N VAL A 181 1.72 12.25 24.40
CA VAL A 181 1.46 12.70 23.01
C VAL A 181 0.14 12.14 22.51
#